data_AF-A0A7W8JFL5-F1
#
_entry.id   AF-A0A7W8JFL5-F1
#
_cell.length_a   1.000
_cell.length_b   1.000
_cell.length_c   1.000
_cell.angle_alpha   90.00
_cell.angle_beta   90.00
_cell.angle_gamma   90.00
#
_symmetry.space_group_name_H-M   'P 1'
#
loop_
_entity.id
_entity.type
_entity.pdbx_description
1 polymer ?
#
loop_
_entity_poly.entity_id
_entity_poly.type
_entity_poly.pdbx_seq_one_letter_code
_entity_poly.pdbx_strand_id
1 'polypeptide(L)'
;MEWGFAWLKALGTFWMQPLLYYAIIFAWFIGWLRVQRERRDFHTRVYRTSREWRALIRSRSWFALIFSIVTVGAGVVLPNDTLVFWALVTIVCSFFMQLRLLSPAYVGSIVIFTVSFFAQMEWAKPFFTRFFPNITETNVTALALLMGLLLFIETWLVYREGAELSSPRLVTSKRGLMIGEQVVQRLWLVPLMIPVLGDDVQSFASWWPIIPGGDAYSFVLVPFFLGFSQRVQTEMPVHLTKWTAKRIGWLASVVSLLAIGSYWLKPLAIVSAVVAIVWREWIALSAKLYEQKRPPYFTKRTNGLVILGVLPNTPAHKMALSVGEVIAKVNGTPVVTEDEFYAALQQNRAFCKLEVLNENGEVRFAQTALFEGEHHELGLLFVRDEG
;
A
#
# COMPACT_ATOMS: atom_id res chain seq x y z
N MET A 1 -34.88 -15.47 -1.34
CA MET A 1 -34.93 -14.29 -2.23
C MET A 1 -34.45 -13.03 -1.52
N GLU A 2 -34.78 -12.84 -0.24
CA GLU A 2 -34.42 -11.65 0.57
C GLU A 2 -32.91 -11.37 0.65
N TRP A 3 -32.08 -12.39 0.89
CA TRP A 3 -30.62 -12.23 0.94
C TRP A 3 -30.02 -11.74 -0.39
N GLY A 4 -30.45 -12.30 -1.52
CA GLY A 4 -29.95 -11.88 -2.84
C GLY A 4 -30.29 -10.42 -3.14
N PHE A 5 -31.49 -9.97 -2.75
CA PHE A 5 -31.90 -8.57 -2.89
C PHE A 5 -31.11 -7.65 -1.95
N ALA A 6 -30.86 -8.07 -0.71
CA ALA A 6 -30.03 -7.31 0.24
C ALA A 6 -28.59 -7.13 -0.25
N TRP A 7 -28.00 -8.16 -0.88
CA TRP A 7 -26.68 -8.06 -1.51
C TRP A 7 -26.66 -7.09 -2.71
N LEU A 8 -27.70 -7.12 -3.53
CA LEU A 8 -27.88 -6.19 -4.65
C LEU A 8 -28.03 -4.74 -4.17
N LYS A 9 -28.82 -4.52 -3.12
CA LYS A 9 -28.98 -3.21 -2.47
C LYS A 9 -27.65 -2.71 -1.91
N ALA A 10 -26.88 -3.58 -1.23
CA ALA A 10 -25.54 -3.26 -0.74
C ALA A 10 -24.60 -2.84 -1.89
N LEU A 11 -24.61 -3.56 -3.02
CA LEU A 11 -23.84 -3.20 -4.21
C LEU A 11 -24.27 -1.85 -4.81
N GLY A 12 -25.57 -1.54 -4.82
CA GLY A 12 -26.07 -0.23 -5.26
C GLY A 12 -25.58 0.91 -4.35
N THR A 13 -25.67 0.70 -3.04
CA THR A 13 -25.22 1.72 -2.05
C THR A 13 -23.72 1.96 -2.08
N PHE A 14 -22.90 0.98 -2.48
CA PHE A 14 -21.45 1.10 -2.60
C PHE A 14 -21.02 2.28 -3.49
N TRP A 15 -21.69 2.43 -4.64
CA TRP A 15 -21.39 3.52 -5.58
C TRP A 15 -21.75 4.89 -5.03
N MET A 16 -22.68 4.97 -4.09
CA MET A 16 -23.08 6.22 -3.46
C MET A 16 -22.16 6.61 -2.29
N GLN A 17 -21.20 5.78 -1.91
CA GLN A 17 -20.36 6.07 -0.74
C GLN A 17 -19.33 7.17 -1.03
N PRO A 18 -19.31 8.26 -0.25
CA PRO A 18 -18.38 9.37 -0.44
C PRO A 18 -16.91 8.94 -0.40
N LEU A 19 -16.61 7.92 0.41
CA LEU A 19 -15.27 7.38 0.61
C LEU A 19 -14.68 6.80 -0.69
N LEU A 20 -15.51 6.25 -1.59
CA LEU A 20 -15.07 5.74 -2.89
C LEU A 20 -14.53 6.88 -3.77
N TYR A 21 -15.28 7.98 -3.88
CA TYR A 21 -14.88 9.14 -4.66
C TYR A 21 -13.66 9.82 -4.06
N TYR A 22 -13.59 9.91 -2.73
CA TYR A 22 -12.41 10.38 -2.02
C TYR A 22 -11.17 9.55 -2.38
N ALA A 23 -11.29 8.22 -2.49
CA ALA A 23 -10.18 7.34 -2.85
C ALA A 23 -9.58 7.68 -4.22
N ILE A 24 -10.45 7.95 -5.19
CA ILE A 24 -10.05 8.28 -6.57
C ILE A 24 -9.31 9.62 -6.59
N ILE A 25 -9.85 10.64 -5.93
CA ILE A 25 -9.23 11.97 -5.82
C ILE A 25 -7.89 11.87 -5.10
N PHE A 26 -7.85 11.14 -3.99
CA PHE A 26 -6.64 10.98 -3.19
C PHE A 26 -5.55 10.19 -3.95
N ALA A 27 -5.91 9.13 -4.68
CA ALA A 27 -5.00 8.38 -5.53
C ALA A 27 -4.42 9.26 -6.66
N TRP A 28 -5.26 10.09 -7.30
CA TRP A 28 -4.80 11.05 -8.30
C TRP A 28 -3.84 12.08 -7.70
N PHE A 29 -4.15 12.60 -6.51
CA PHE A 29 -3.30 13.57 -5.80
C PHE A 29 -1.94 12.98 -5.42
N ILE A 30 -1.90 11.74 -4.93
CA ILE A 30 -0.64 11.03 -4.65
C ILE A 30 0.19 10.87 -5.93
N GLY A 31 -0.45 10.48 -7.04
CA GLY A 31 0.22 10.38 -8.32
C GLY A 31 0.79 11.70 -8.80
N TRP A 32 0.10 12.81 -8.52
CA TRP A 32 0.60 14.15 -8.86
C TRP A 32 1.82 14.53 -8.02
N LEU A 33 1.78 14.31 -6.71
CA LEU A 33 2.93 14.53 -5.81
C LEU A 33 4.14 13.67 -6.21
N ARG A 34 3.92 12.42 -6.66
CA ARG A 34 4.98 11.57 -7.18
C ARG A 34 5.61 12.17 -8.43
N VAL A 35 4.82 12.59 -9.42
CA VAL A 35 5.33 13.19 -10.67
C VAL A 35 6.12 14.47 -10.40
N GLN A 36 5.69 15.31 -9.46
CA GLN A 36 6.46 16.50 -9.07
C GLN A 36 7.82 16.14 -8.45
N ARG A 37 7.86 15.05 -7.66
CA ARG A 37 9.11 14.52 -7.10
C ARG A 37 10.04 13.96 -8.19
N GLU A 38 9.50 13.12 -9.08
CA GLU A 38 10.26 12.54 -10.19
C GLU A 38 10.88 13.62 -11.08
N ARG A 39 10.13 14.68 -11.39
CA ARG A 39 10.65 15.83 -12.16
C ARG A 39 11.73 16.61 -11.43
N ARG A 40 11.66 16.69 -10.09
CA ARG A 40 12.71 17.34 -9.31
C ARG A 40 14.00 16.52 -9.31
N ASP A 41 13.89 15.21 -9.18
CA ASP A 41 15.06 14.33 -9.06
C ASP A 41 15.69 14.01 -10.43
N PHE A 42 14.87 13.80 -11.46
CA PHE A 42 15.32 13.29 -12.77
C PHE A 42 14.99 14.21 -13.95
N HIS A 43 14.38 15.39 -13.73
CA HIS A 43 13.89 16.30 -14.79
C HIS A 43 12.85 15.72 -15.75
N THR A 44 12.50 14.45 -15.59
CA THR A 44 11.49 13.75 -16.38
C THR A 44 10.50 13.03 -15.47
N ARG A 45 9.36 12.63 -16.02
CA ARG A 45 8.40 11.76 -15.33
C ARG A 45 8.65 10.32 -15.75
N VAL A 46 8.66 9.41 -14.80
CA VAL A 46 8.80 7.98 -15.10
C VAL A 46 7.46 7.44 -15.54
N TYR A 47 6.42 7.71 -14.76
CA TYR A 47 5.07 7.22 -15.05
C TYR A 47 4.07 8.37 -15.09
N ARG A 48 2.98 8.17 -15.84
CA ARG A 48 1.86 9.12 -15.85
C ARG A 48 1.20 9.18 -14.47
N THR A 49 0.66 10.35 -14.12
CA THR A 49 -0.16 10.59 -12.92
C THR A 49 -1.34 9.63 -12.80
N SER A 50 -1.79 9.07 -13.91
CA SER A 50 -2.89 8.11 -13.94
C SER A 50 -2.52 6.70 -13.45
N ARG A 51 -1.26 6.43 -13.08
CA ARG A 51 -0.83 5.09 -12.67
C ARG A 51 -1.48 4.67 -11.35
N GLU A 52 -1.57 5.57 -10.39
CA GLU A 52 -2.06 5.33 -9.02
C GLU A 52 -3.54 4.97 -9.01
N TRP A 53 -4.39 5.80 -9.61
CA TRP A 53 -5.83 5.53 -9.63
C TRP A 53 -6.18 4.32 -10.51
N ARG A 54 -5.46 4.10 -11.63
CA ARG A 54 -5.62 2.86 -12.42
C ARG A 54 -5.22 1.63 -11.62
N ALA A 55 -4.17 1.74 -10.80
CA ALA A 55 -3.75 0.66 -9.92
C ALA A 55 -4.68 0.45 -8.72
N LEU A 56 -5.43 1.47 -8.31
CA LEU A 56 -6.52 1.35 -7.34
C LEU A 56 -7.65 0.48 -7.90
N ILE A 57 -8.09 0.75 -9.13
CA ILE A 57 -9.19 0.03 -9.79
C ILE A 57 -8.79 -1.38 -10.21
N ARG A 58 -7.59 -1.54 -10.78
CA ARG A 58 -7.06 -2.84 -11.26
C ARG A 58 -6.54 -3.72 -10.12
N SER A 59 -6.56 -3.25 -8.89
CA SER A 59 -6.04 -4.04 -7.77
C SER A 59 -6.86 -5.31 -7.56
N ARG A 60 -6.18 -6.35 -7.09
CA ARG A 60 -6.77 -7.58 -6.56
C ARG A 60 -7.59 -7.37 -5.28
N SER A 61 -7.75 -6.13 -4.78
CA SER A 61 -8.60 -5.84 -3.62
C SER A 61 -10.06 -6.28 -3.79
N TRP A 62 -10.57 -6.40 -5.01
CA TRP A 62 -11.91 -6.96 -5.26
C TRP A 62 -12.08 -8.41 -4.79
N PHE A 63 -11.02 -9.21 -4.77
CA PHE A 63 -11.06 -10.56 -4.18
C PHE A 63 -11.28 -10.51 -2.66
N ALA A 64 -11.17 -9.34 -2.02
CA ALA A 64 -11.51 -9.17 -0.63
C ALA A 64 -13.01 -9.42 -0.33
N LEU A 65 -13.86 -9.40 -1.35
CA LEU A 65 -15.27 -9.81 -1.22
C LEU A 65 -15.40 -11.25 -0.67
N ILE A 66 -14.43 -12.14 -0.94
CA ILE A 66 -14.41 -13.49 -0.34
C ILE A 66 -14.32 -13.42 1.19
N PHE A 67 -13.57 -12.46 1.73
CA PHE A 67 -13.48 -12.25 3.18
C PHE A 67 -14.76 -11.65 3.76
N SER A 68 -15.70 -11.16 2.93
CA SER A 68 -17.03 -10.77 3.40
C SER A 68 -17.84 -11.96 3.91
N ILE A 69 -17.53 -13.18 3.44
CA ILE A 69 -18.12 -14.41 3.98
C ILE A 69 -17.74 -14.57 5.47
N VAL A 70 -16.55 -14.12 5.87
CA VAL A 70 -16.09 -14.20 7.26
C VAL A 70 -16.84 -13.18 8.12
N THR A 71 -16.96 -11.92 7.69
CA THR A 71 -17.67 -10.88 8.45
C THR A 71 -19.16 -11.17 8.56
N VAL A 72 -19.80 -11.54 7.44
CA VAL A 72 -21.21 -11.90 7.41
C VAL A 72 -21.43 -13.22 8.14
N GLY A 73 -20.65 -14.26 7.88
CA GLY A 73 -20.81 -15.58 8.49
C GLY A 73 -20.55 -15.60 10.00
N ALA A 74 -19.55 -14.85 10.48
CA ALA A 74 -19.34 -14.67 11.91
C ALA A 74 -20.36 -13.71 12.55
N GLY A 75 -21.11 -12.94 11.75
CA GLY A 75 -22.07 -11.97 12.28
C GLY A 75 -21.37 -10.84 13.02
N VAL A 76 -20.32 -10.27 12.42
CA VAL A 76 -19.59 -9.11 12.98
C VAL A 76 -20.43 -7.85 12.74
N VAL A 77 -21.43 -7.63 13.59
CA VAL A 77 -22.37 -6.51 13.47
C VAL A 77 -21.73 -5.22 13.98
N LEU A 78 -21.80 -4.16 13.17
CA LEU A 78 -21.33 -2.83 13.56
C LEU A 78 -22.42 -1.77 13.28
N PRO A 79 -22.61 -0.79 14.19
CA PRO A 79 -23.46 0.37 13.90
C PRO A 79 -22.94 1.17 12.69
N ASN A 80 -23.85 1.76 11.91
CA ASN A 80 -23.48 2.62 10.79
C ASN A 80 -22.60 3.80 11.23
N ASP A 81 -22.88 4.38 12.39
CA ASP A 81 -22.11 5.49 12.99
C ASP A 81 -20.63 5.15 13.13
N THR A 82 -20.33 3.90 13.47
CA THR A 82 -18.95 3.41 13.65
C THR A 82 -18.24 3.23 12.32
N LEU A 83 -18.95 2.80 11.28
CA LEU A 83 -18.41 2.71 9.92
C LEU A 83 -18.13 4.12 9.34
N VAL A 84 -19.04 5.08 9.58
CA VAL A 84 -18.84 6.49 9.22
C VAL A 84 -17.66 7.08 9.99
N PHE A 85 -17.55 6.80 11.28
CA PHE A 85 -16.42 7.25 12.09
C PHE A 85 -15.10 6.64 11.62
N TRP A 86 -15.07 5.35 11.24
CA TRP A 86 -13.90 4.71 10.62
C TRP A 86 -13.49 5.43 9.33
N ALA A 87 -14.46 5.78 8.47
CA ALA A 87 -14.21 6.55 7.25
C ALA A 87 -13.64 7.94 7.56
N LEU A 88 -14.17 8.63 8.59
CA LEU A 88 -13.64 9.92 9.05
C LEU A 88 -12.19 9.79 9.52
N VAL A 89 -11.88 8.82 10.38
CA VAL A 89 -10.51 8.56 10.86
C VAL A 89 -9.59 8.24 9.69
N THR A 90 -10.05 7.48 8.71
CA THR A 90 -9.30 7.21 7.48
C THR A 90 -8.95 8.49 6.74
N ILE A 91 -9.92 9.40 6.55
CA ILE A 91 -9.73 10.70 5.89
C ILE A 91 -8.76 11.58 6.71
N VAL A 92 -8.86 11.56 8.04
CA VAL A 92 -7.93 12.29 8.93
C VAL A 92 -6.50 11.74 8.77
N CYS A 93 -6.34 10.41 8.77
CA CYS A 93 -5.05 9.77 8.60
C CYS A 93 -4.42 10.03 7.21
N SER A 94 -5.22 10.16 6.14
CA SER A 94 -4.72 10.46 4.81
C SER A 94 -4.20 11.89 4.66
N PHE A 95 -4.67 12.86 5.45
CA PHE A 95 -4.14 14.23 5.43
C PHE A 95 -2.66 14.30 5.82
N PHE A 96 -2.15 13.36 6.61
CA PHE A 96 -0.72 13.30 6.96
C PHE A 96 0.17 12.89 5.77
N MET A 97 -0.39 12.58 4.60
CA MET A 97 0.32 12.21 3.37
C MET A 97 1.28 11.02 3.53
N GLN A 98 1.07 10.20 4.56
CA GLN A 98 1.82 8.99 4.83
C GLN A 98 0.89 7.78 4.67
N LEU A 99 0.91 7.15 3.49
CA LEU A 99 0.06 5.99 3.19
C LEU A 99 0.16 4.86 4.23
N ARG A 100 1.31 4.73 4.90
CA ARG A 100 1.51 3.76 6.00
C ARG A 100 0.48 3.92 7.13
N LEU A 101 0.01 5.13 7.40
CA LEU A 101 -0.97 5.43 8.45
C LEU A 101 -2.38 4.96 8.11
N LEU A 102 -2.65 4.60 6.85
CA LEU A 102 -3.91 3.99 6.42
C LEU A 102 -3.94 2.47 6.62
N SER A 103 -2.94 1.90 7.30
CA SER A 103 -3.01 0.49 7.72
C SER A 103 -4.13 0.32 8.76
N PRO A 104 -4.86 -0.80 8.76
CA PRO A 104 -5.89 -1.11 9.75
C PRO A 104 -5.39 -1.06 11.19
N ALA A 105 -4.09 -1.33 11.40
CA ALA A 105 -3.46 -1.24 12.72
C ALA A 105 -3.48 0.17 13.30
N TYR A 106 -3.53 1.22 12.47
CA TYR A 106 -3.65 2.60 12.96
C TYR A 106 -5.11 3.02 13.01
N VAL A 107 -5.82 2.93 11.88
CA VAL A 107 -7.21 3.39 11.79
C VAL A 107 -8.11 2.61 12.75
N GLY A 108 -8.03 1.28 12.74
CA GLY A 108 -8.85 0.44 13.61
C GLY A 108 -8.52 0.64 15.09
N SER A 109 -7.25 0.79 15.44
CA SER A 109 -6.87 1.08 16.83
C SER A 109 -7.35 2.45 17.30
N ILE A 110 -7.26 3.50 16.47
CA ILE A 110 -7.79 4.83 16.79
C ILE A 110 -9.30 4.75 17.04
N VAL A 111 -10.04 4.02 16.19
CA VAL A 111 -11.49 3.80 16.37
C VAL A 111 -11.76 3.05 17.68
N ILE A 112 -11.05 1.95 17.95
CA ILE A 112 -11.19 1.16 19.19
C ILE A 112 -10.92 2.02 20.43
N PHE A 113 -9.84 2.80 20.46
CA PHE A 113 -9.55 3.69 21.58
C PHE A 113 -10.60 4.80 21.74
N THR A 114 -11.08 5.35 20.62
CA THR A 114 -12.11 6.40 20.65
C THR A 114 -13.41 5.87 21.25
N VAL A 115 -13.89 4.72 20.79
CA VAL A 115 -15.11 4.07 21.31
C VAL A 115 -14.93 3.65 22.78
N SER A 116 -13.77 3.10 23.13
CA SER A 116 -13.54 2.52 24.46
C SER A 116 -13.27 3.54 25.56
N PHE A 117 -12.73 4.72 25.21
CA PHE A 117 -12.32 5.72 26.20
C PHE A 117 -12.93 7.09 25.90
N PHE A 118 -12.63 7.64 24.72
CA PHE A 118 -12.92 9.03 24.42
C PHE A 118 -14.43 9.33 24.33
N ALA A 119 -15.21 8.44 23.73
CA ALA A 119 -16.66 8.53 23.65
C ALA A 119 -17.35 8.42 25.02
N GLN A 120 -16.65 7.91 26.03
CA GLN A 120 -17.17 7.73 27.40
C GLN A 120 -16.77 8.88 28.33
N MET A 121 -15.83 9.76 27.93
CA MET A 121 -15.42 10.91 28.74
C MET A 121 -16.52 11.97 28.81
N GLU A 122 -16.79 12.50 30.00
CA GLU A 122 -17.91 13.43 30.24
C GLU A 122 -17.90 14.66 29.32
N TRP A 123 -16.72 15.21 29.02
CA TRP A 123 -16.58 16.40 28.17
C TRP A 123 -16.79 16.12 26.67
N ALA A 124 -16.51 14.89 26.21
CA ALA A 124 -16.61 14.49 24.81
C ALA A 124 -17.94 13.78 24.48
N LYS A 125 -18.58 13.18 25.50
CA LYS A 125 -19.86 12.47 25.37
C LYS A 125 -20.95 13.28 24.63
N PRO A 126 -21.17 14.59 24.91
CA PRO A 126 -22.19 15.37 24.20
C PRO A 126 -21.95 15.50 22.68
N PHE A 127 -20.68 15.47 22.25
CA PHE A 127 -20.33 15.49 20.83
C PHE A 127 -20.73 14.17 20.17
N PHE A 128 -20.34 13.04 20.76
CA PHE A 128 -20.65 11.72 20.20
C PHE A 128 -22.15 11.42 20.23
N THR A 129 -22.87 11.75 21.30
CA THR A 129 -24.32 11.53 21.33
C THR A 129 -25.07 12.35 20.29
N ARG A 130 -24.54 13.53 19.90
CA ARG A 130 -25.14 14.39 18.87
C ARG A 130 -24.85 13.94 17.45
N PHE A 131 -23.61 13.57 17.15
CA PHE A 131 -23.17 13.27 15.77
C PHE A 131 -23.10 11.78 15.45
N PHE A 132 -22.94 10.93 16.46
CA PHE A 132 -22.76 9.48 16.34
C PHE A 132 -23.51 8.76 17.48
N PRO A 133 -24.85 8.87 17.57
CA PRO A 133 -25.63 8.42 18.72
C PRO A 133 -25.43 6.94 19.07
N ASN A 134 -25.21 6.08 18.08
CA ASN A 134 -25.07 4.63 18.27
C ASN A 134 -23.60 4.19 18.45
N ILE A 135 -22.64 5.13 18.48
CA ILE A 135 -21.21 4.79 18.57
C ILE A 135 -20.87 4.10 19.90
N THR A 136 -21.56 4.45 20.98
CA THR A 136 -21.36 3.87 22.32
C THR A 136 -21.91 2.45 22.42
N GLU A 137 -22.80 2.04 21.52
CA GLU A 137 -23.35 0.68 21.45
C GLU A 137 -22.42 -0.28 20.69
N THR A 138 -21.33 0.25 20.13
CA THR A 138 -20.39 -0.53 19.34
C THR A 138 -19.73 -1.62 20.17
N ASN A 139 -19.83 -2.84 19.66
CA ASN A 139 -19.09 -3.94 20.23
C ASN A 139 -17.60 -3.84 19.85
N VAL A 140 -16.75 -3.57 20.86
CA VAL A 140 -15.30 -3.43 20.67
C VAL A 140 -14.63 -4.73 20.19
N THR A 141 -15.19 -5.90 20.53
CA THR A 141 -14.73 -7.20 20.00
C THR A 141 -14.99 -7.30 18.50
N ALA A 142 -16.15 -6.85 18.01
CA ALA A 142 -16.45 -6.82 16.58
C ALA A 142 -15.45 -5.92 15.82
N LEU A 143 -15.11 -4.76 16.37
CA LEU A 143 -14.08 -3.88 15.81
C LEU A 143 -12.69 -4.54 15.78
N ALA A 144 -12.28 -5.22 16.85
CA ALA A 144 -11.01 -5.90 16.91
C ALA A 144 -10.93 -7.06 15.90
N LEU A 145 -12.02 -7.80 15.71
CA LEU A 145 -12.13 -8.86 14.69
C LEU A 145 -12.03 -8.28 13.27
N LEU A 146 -12.74 -7.18 12.99
CA LEU A 146 -12.65 -6.47 11.71
C LEU A 146 -11.22 -5.98 11.45
N MET A 147 -10.56 -5.38 12.44
CA MET A 147 -9.16 -4.95 12.34
C MET A 147 -8.22 -6.11 12.03
N GLY A 148 -8.36 -7.25 12.73
CA GLY A 148 -7.58 -8.45 12.47
C GLY A 148 -7.76 -8.99 11.05
N LEU A 149 -9.01 -9.05 10.57
CA LEU A 149 -9.34 -9.46 9.20
C LEU A 149 -8.74 -8.52 8.15
N LEU A 150 -8.86 -7.21 8.35
CA LEU A 150 -8.28 -6.21 7.45
C LEU A 150 -6.75 -6.28 7.43
N LEU A 151 -6.09 -6.63 8.54
CA LEU A 151 -4.63 -6.87 8.57
C LEU A 151 -4.22 -8.12 7.79
N PHE A 152 -5.04 -9.17 7.78
CA PHE A 152 -4.83 -10.33 6.90
C PHE A 152 -4.97 -9.94 5.43
N ILE A 153 -5.98 -9.16 5.07
CA ILE A 153 -6.15 -8.63 3.71
C ILE A 153 -4.97 -7.75 3.33
N GLU A 154 -4.51 -6.87 4.24
CA GLU A 154 -3.32 -6.04 4.04
C GLU A 154 -2.09 -6.91 3.76
N THR A 155 -1.87 -7.95 4.58
CA THR A 155 -0.76 -8.90 4.40
C THR A 155 -0.78 -9.51 3.01
N TRP A 156 -1.94 -10.00 2.57
CA TRP A 156 -2.11 -10.62 1.27
C TRP A 156 -1.84 -9.65 0.12
N LEU A 157 -2.38 -8.43 0.19
CA LEU A 157 -2.19 -7.39 -0.81
C LEU A 157 -0.73 -6.90 -0.89
N VAL A 158 -0.08 -6.67 0.25
CA VAL A 158 1.34 -6.28 0.31
C VAL A 158 2.20 -7.41 -0.28
N TYR A 159 1.92 -8.67 0.02
CA TYR A 159 2.69 -9.80 -0.50
C TYR A 159 2.55 -9.95 -2.03
N ARG A 160 1.35 -9.73 -2.58
CA ARG A 160 1.04 -9.94 -4.00
C ARG A 160 1.39 -8.74 -4.88
N GLU A 161 1.05 -7.54 -4.42
CA GLU A 161 1.09 -6.32 -5.24
C GLU A 161 1.91 -5.19 -4.63
N GLY A 162 2.48 -5.40 -3.44
CA GLY A 162 3.14 -4.34 -2.68
C GLY A 162 4.24 -3.65 -3.49
N ALA A 163 5.08 -4.42 -4.20
CA ALA A 163 6.23 -3.92 -4.96
C ALA A 163 5.90 -3.41 -6.38
N GLU A 164 4.67 -3.59 -6.89
CA GLU A 164 4.33 -3.28 -8.30
C GLU A 164 4.43 -1.78 -8.66
N LEU A 165 4.28 -0.88 -7.67
CA LEU A 165 4.35 0.58 -7.86
C LEU A 165 5.61 1.19 -7.26
N SER A 166 6.77 0.53 -7.40
CA SER A 166 8.04 1.20 -7.11
C SER A 166 8.26 2.40 -8.04
N SER A 167 8.87 3.43 -7.48
CA SER A 167 9.32 4.63 -8.19
C SER A 167 10.73 4.99 -7.74
N PRO A 168 11.61 5.37 -8.67
CA PRO A 168 12.96 5.77 -8.34
C PRO A 168 12.95 7.12 -7.64
N ARG A 169 13.96 7.34 -6.81
CA ARG A 169 14.20 8.58 -6.09
C ARG A 169 15.68 8.73 -5.80
N LEU A 170 16.17 9.96 -5.82
CA LEU A 170 17.54 10.29 -5.42
C LEU A 170 17.56 10.82 -3.99
N VAL A 171 18.51 10.34 -3.19
CA VAL A 171 18.70 10.77 -1.80
C VAL A 171 20.18 10.90 -1.50
N THR A 172 20.56 11.95 -0.78
CA THR A 172 21.91 12.11 -0.24
C THR A 172 22.09 11.18 0.97
N SER A 173 23.10 10.30 0.90
CA SER A 173 23.50 9.43 1.99
C SER A 173 24.01 10.22 3.19
N LYS A 174 24.08 9.59 4.38
CA LYS A 174 24.74 10.16 5.57
C LYS A 174 26.20 10.57 5.32
N ARG A 175 26.83 9.99 4.29
CA ARG A 175 28.21 10.29 3.87
C ARG A 175 28.31 11.38 2.80
N GLY A 176 27.22 12.09 2.49
CA GLY A 176 27.18 13.12 1.45
C GLY A 176 27.06 12.59 0.02
N LEU A 177 27.24 11.28 -0.21
CA LEU A 177 27.12 10.69 -1.55
C LEU A 177 25.67 10.57 -2.00
N MET A 178 25.37 10.97 -3.23
CA MET A 178 24.08 10.71 -3.88
C MET A 178 23.90 9.21 -4.13
N ILE A 179 22.80 8.66 -3.63
CA ILE A 179 22.39 7.26 -3.82
C ILE A 179 20.97 7.19 -4.36
N GLY A 180 20.68 6.12 -5.09
CA GLY A 180 19.33 5.78 -5.50
C GLY A 180 18.55 5.11 -4.38
N GLU A 181 17.25 5.38 -4.31
CA GLU A 181 16.29 4.62 -3.54
C GLU A 181 15.06 4.31 -4.38
N GLN A 182 14.40 3.20 -4.08
CA GLN A 182 13.09 2.85 -4.60
C GLN A 182 12.03 3.14 -3.53
N VAL A 183 11.09 4.01 -3.86
CA VAL A 183 9.93 4.29 -3.01
C VAL A 183 8.77 3.44 -3.49
N VAL A 184 8.29 2.57 -2.60
CA VAL A 184 7.11 1.74 -2.79
C VAL A 184 5.94 2.40 -2.09
N GLN A 185 4.89 2.71 -2.84
CA GLN A 185 3.67 3.34 -2.34
C GLN A 185 2.44 2.66 -2.97
N ARG A 186 1.58 2.09 -2.12
CA ARG A 186 0.32 1.45 -2.55
C ARG A 186 -0.83 1.95 -1.70
N LEU A 187 -1.93 2.25 -2.37
CA LEU A 187 -3.24 2.49 -1.79
C LEU A 187 -4.19 1.46 -2.40
N TRP A 188 -4.98 0.82 -1.55
CA TRP A 188 -5.98 -0.17 -1.92
C TRP A 188 -7.35 0.25 -1.43
N LEU A 189 -8.36 0.01 -2.26
CA LEU A 189 -9.76 0.16 -1.91
C LEU A 189 -10.35 -1.25 -1.75
N VAL A 190 -10.63 -1.64 -0.52
CA VAL A 190 -11.03 -3.00 -0.14
C VAL A 190 -12.53 -3.03 0.11
N PRO A 191 -13.35 -3.50 -0.86
CA PRO A 191 -14.78 -3.67 -0.66
C PRO A 191 -15.04 -4.87 0.28
N LEU A 192 -15.68 -4.62 1.42
CA LEU A 192 -16.01 -5.64 2.41
C LEU A 192 -17.45 -5.44 2.91
N MET A 193 -18.27 -6.49 2.86
CA MET A 193 -19.63 -6.40 3.40
C MET A 193 -19.63 -6.52 4.91
N ILE A 194 -20.33 -5.61 5.56
CA ILE A 194 -20.51 -5.58 7.01
C ILE A 194 -22.01 -5.64 7.30
N PRO A 195 -22.46 -6.56 8.18
CA PRO A 195 -23.82 -6.51 8.71
C PRO A 195 -23.97 -5.30 9.65
N VAL A 196 -25.04 -4.55 9.44
CA VAL A 196 -25.44 -3.40 10.25
C VAL A 196 -26.88 -3.61 10.72
N LEU A 197 -27.30 -2.88 11.74
CA LEU A 197 -28.71 -2.91 12.19
C LEU A 197 -29.61 -2.32 11.10
N GLY A 198 -30.72 -3.00 10.83
CA GLY A 198 -31.66 -2.64 9.77
C GLY A 198 -32.85 -3.61 9.74
N ASP A 199 -33.61 -3.61 8.65
CA ASP A 199 -34.88 -4.34 8.57
C ASP A 199 -34.93 -5.38 7.43
N ASP A 200 -33.82 -5.57 6.71
CA ASP A 200 -33.85 -6.36 5.47
C ASP A 200 -33.82 -7.89 5.73
N VAL A 201 -33.10 -8.34 6.76
CA VAL A 201 -32.81 -9.76 7.00
C VAL A 201 -32.90 -10.10 8.49
N GLN A 202 -33.74 -11.08 8.83
CA GLN A 202 -33.82 -11.62 10.19
C GLN A 202 -32.73 -12.66 10.45
N SER A 203 -32.44 -12.90 11.73
CA SER A 203 -31.53 -13.97 12.17
C SER A 203 -31.96 -15.32 11.61
N PHE A 204 -31.13 -15.90 10.74
CA PHE A 204 -31.44 -17.17 10.06
C PHE A 204 -31.17 -18.41 10.93
N ALA A 205 -30.39 -18.25 12.00
CA ALA A 205 -30.02 -19.33 12.91
C ALA A 205 -29.86 -18.81 14.34
N SER A 206 -30.06 -19.67 15.34
CA SER A 206 -29.94 -19.31 16.76
C SER A 206 -28.54 -18.89 17.19
N TRP A 207 -27.51 -19.31 16.46
CA TRP A 207 -26.11 -18.96 16.72
C TRP A 207 -25.65 -17.72 15.96
N TRP A 208 -26.48 -17.20 15.03
CA TRP A 208 -26.12 -16.07 14.18
C TRP A 208 -27.01 -14.86 14.45
N PRO A 209 -26.43 -13.66 14.64
CA PRO A 209 -24.98 -13.38 14.68
C PRO A 209 -24.31 -13.81 15.98
N ILE A 210 -23.01 -14.16 15.92
CA ILE A 210 -22.20 -14.53 17.10
C ILE A 210 -22.10 -13.33 18.05
N ILE A 211 -22.09 -12.12 17.50
CA ILE A 211 -22.10 -10.87 18.24
C ILE A 211 -23.44 -10.17 17.98
N PRO A 212 -24.44 -10.36 18.84
CA PRO A 212 -25.76 -9.79 18.65
C PRO A 212 -25.75 -8.27 18.75
N GLY A 213 -26.53 -7.63 17.88
CA GLY A 213 -26.79 -6.18 17.92
C GLY A 213 -28.28 -5.81 17.79
N GLY A 214 -29.15 -6.76 17.43
CA GLY A 214 -30.59 -6.56 17.25
C GLY A 214 -31.30 -7.80 16.68
N ASP A 215 -32.53 -7.63 16.22
CA ASP A 215 -33.34 -8.75 15.68
C ASP A 215 -33.36 -8.80 14.14
N ALA A 216 -33.04 -7.69 13.50
CA ALA A 216 -32.98 -7.55 12.05
C ALA A 216 -31.73 -6.78 11.61
N TYR A 217 -31.27 -7.13 10.41
CA TYR A 217 -29.97 -6.71 9.86
C TYR A 217 -30.09 -6.31 8.40
N SER A 218 -29.27 -5.34 8.01
CA SER A 218 -29.01 -4.96 6.63
C SER A 218 -27.52 -5.17 6.32
N PHE A 219 -27.18 -5.29 5.04
CA PHE A 219 -25.78 -5.39 4.62
C PHE A 219 -25.33 -4.11 3.95
N VAL A 220 -24.14 -3.63 4.33
CA VAL A 220 -23.50 -2.48 3.71
C VAL A 220 -22.15 -2.90 3.18
N LEU A 221 -21.90 -2.63 1.90
CA LEU A 221 -20.59 -2.87 1.28
C LEU A 221 -19.70 -1.64 1.52
N VAL A 222 -18.66 -1.77 2.33
CA VAL A 222 -17.79 -0.65 2.74
C VAL A 222 -16.44 -0.72 2.00
N PRO A 223 -15.96 0.35 1.35
CA PRO A 223 -14.68 0.46 0.69
C PRO A 223 -13.58 0.86 1.68
N PHE A 224 -13.06 -0.08 2.45
CA PHE A 224 -11.98 0.19 3.40
C PHE A 224 -10.67 0.59 2.69
N PHE A 225 -9.99 1.62 3.20
CA PHE A 225 -8.69 2.02 2.66
C PHE A 225 -7.60 1.25 3.37
N LEU A 226 -6.72 0.62 2.60
CA LEU A 226 -5.47 0.08 3.11
C LEU A 226 -4.32 0.78 2.41
N GLY A 227 -3.37 1.30 3.18
CA GLY A 227 -2.21 1.97 2.63
C GLY A 227 -0.88 1.37 3.10
N PHE A 228 0.07 1.32 2.17
CA PHE A 228 1.42 0.83 2.40
C PHE A 228 2.44 1.77 1.80
N SER A 229 3.49 2.06 2.56
CA SER A 229 4.63 2.83 2.08
C SER A 229 5.92 2.31 2.69
N GLN A 230 6.91 2.08 1.84
CA GLN A 230 8.25 1.66 2.25
C GLN A 230 9.30 2.25 1.30
N ARG A 231 10.49 2.55 1.84
CA ARG A 231 11.65 2.97 1.06
C ARG A 231 12.67 1.83 1.07
N VAL A 232 13.27 1.58 -0.09
CA VAL A 232 14.20 0.47 -0.30
C VAL A 232 15.45 0.99 -0.98
N GLN A 233 16.60 0.79 -0.37
CA GLN A 233 17.92 1.24 -0.77
C GLN A 233 18.90 0.07 -0.92
N THR A 234 18.72 -1.02 -0.17
CA THR A 234 19.74 -2.07 -0.01
C THR A 234 19.49 -3.36 -0.78
N GLU A 235 18.27 -3.55 -1.30
CA GLU A 235 17.86 -4.72 -2.08
C GLU A 235 16.77 -4.33 -3.07
N MET A 236 16.30 -5.29 -3.85
CA MET A 236 15.16 -5.10 -4.74
C MET A 236 13.85 -4.95 -3.95
N PRO A 237 12.96 -4.03 -4.36
CA PRO A 237 11.71 -3.75 -3.66
C PRO A 237 10.83 -4.98 -3.39
N VAL A 238 10.87 -5.97 -4.28
CA VAL A 238 10.11 -7.21 -4.16
C VAL A 238 10.50 -8.01 -2.91
N HIS A 239 11.78 -8.06 -2.57
CA HIS A 239 12.29 -8.86 -1.46
C HIS A 239 11.90 -8.23 -0.12
N LEU A 240 12.21 -6.94 0.07
CA LEU A 240 11.91 -6.25 1.32
C LEU A 240 10.40 -6.12 1.56
N THR A 241 9.61 -5.90 0.51
CA THR A 241 8.14 -5.83 0.63
C THR A 241 7.54 -7.18 1.07
N LYS A 242 8.00 -8.30 0.50
CA LYS A 242 7.55 -9.64 0.93
C LYS A 242 7.99 -9.96 2.35
N TRP A 243 9.19 -9.54 2.75
CA TRP A 243 9.67 -9.67 4.12
C TRP A 243 8.79 -8.88 5.11
N THR A 244 8.44 -7.64 4.77
CA THR A 244 7.52 -6.82 5.55
C THR A 244 6.14 -7.46 5.64
N ALA A 245 5.61 -7.96 4.51
CA ALA A 245 4.31 -8.62 4.45
C ALA A 245 4.22 -9.80 5.43
N LYS A 246 5.23 -10.68 5.48
CA LYS A 246 5.25 -11.81 6.43
C LYS A 246 5.16 -11.35 7.89
N ARG A 247 5.78 -10.23 8.24
CA ARG A 247 5.71 -9.66 9.60
C ARG A 247 4.35 -9.05 9.91
N ILE A 248 3.71 -8.41 8.93
CA ILE A 248 2.32 -7.96 9.04
C ILE A 248 1.40 -9.17 9.22
N GLY A 249 1.69 -10.31 8.57
CA GLY A 249 0.96 -11.56 8.76
C GLY A 249 1.05 -12.10 10.19
N TRP A 250 2.26 -12.10 10.78
CA TRP A 250 2.41 -12.46 12.19
C TRP A 250 1.65 -11.51 13.12
N LEU A 251 1.68 -10.21 12.84
CA LEU A 251 0.88 -9.22 13.56
C LEU A 251 -0.62 -9.50 13.44
N ALA A 252 -1.11 -9.77 12.24
CA ALA A 252 -2.52 -10.09 11.96
C ALA A 252 -2.97 -11.32 12.76
N SER A 253 -2.14 -12.37 12.82
CA SER A 253 -2.42 -13.56 13.61
C SER A 253 -2.54 -13.25 15.10
N VAL A 254 -1.60 -12.50 15.69
CA VAL A 254 -1.64 -12.16 17.12
C VAL A 254 -2.83 -11.26 17.45
N VAL A 255 -3.07 -10.23 16.64
CA VAL A 255 -4.22 -9.33 16.81
C VAL A 255 -5.54 -10.10 16.70
N SER A 256 -5.65 -11.03 15.76
CA SER A 256 -6.87 -11.84 15.59
C SER A 256 -7.08 -12.81 16.76
N LEU A 257 -6.03 -13.42 17.29
CA LEU A 257 -6.12 -14.27 18.48
C LEU A 257 -6.59 -13.46 19.71
N LEU A 258 -6.06 -12.25 19.91
CA LEU A 258 -6.50 -11.35 20.97
C LEU A 258 -7.95 -10.90 20.75
N ALA A 259 -8.33 -10.59 19.51
CA ALA A 259 -9.70 -10.23 19.16
C ALA A 259 -10.69 -11.37 19.44
N ILE A 260 -10.36 -12.61 19.06
CA ILE A 260 -11.16 -13.80 19.39
C ILE A 260 -11.25 -13.98 20.91
N GLY A 261 -10.12 -13.89 21.63
CA GLY A 261 -10.08 -13.94 23.09
C GLY A 261 -10.95 -12.87 23.77
N SER A 262 -11.12 -11.73 23.11
CA SER A 262 -11.92 -10.63 23.65
C SER A 262 -13.41 -10.91 23.74
N TYR A 263 -13.89 -11.97 23.09
CA TYR A 263 -15.25 -12.48 23.27
C TYR A 263 -15.54 -12.81 24.75
N TRP A 264 -14.58 -13.45 25.43
CA TRP A 264 -14.70 -13.75 26.86
C TRP A 264 -14.17 -12.61 27.75
N LEU A 265 -13.12 -11.92 27.29
CA LEU A 265 -12.44 -10.88 28.07
C LEU A 265 -12.37 -9.58 27.26
N LYS A 266 -13.42 -8.74 27.34
CA LYS A 266 -13.53 -7.48 26.60
C LYS A 266 -12.26 -6.61 26.60
N PRO A 267 -11.48 -6.46 27.70
CA PRO A 267 -10.24 -5.70 27.68
C PRO A 267 -9.20 -6.18 26.65
N LEU A 268 -9.22 -7.45 26.23
CA LEU A 268 -8.32 -7.97 25.20
C LEU A 268 -8.53 -7.29 23.84
N ALA A 269 -9.71 -6.75 23.55
CA ALA A 269 -9.94 -5.98 22.32
C ALA A 269 -9.08 -4.70 22.31
N ILE A 270 -8.99 -4.01 23.45
CA ILE A 270 -8.13 -2.83 23.64
C ILE A 270 -6.66 -3.23 23.58
N VAL A 271 -6.28 -4.34 24.24
CA VAL A 271 -4.92 -4.88 24.16
C VAL A 271 -4.54 -5.18 22.70
N SER A 272 -5.45 -5.75 21.91
CA SER A 272 -5.22 -6.00 20.49
C SER A 272 -4.91 -4.72 19.70
N ALA A 273 -5.58 -3.60 20.02
CA ALA A 273 -5.34 -2.30 19.41
C ALA A 273 -3.97 -1.72 19.80
N VAL A 274 -3.57 -1.84 21.09
CA VAL A 274 -2.23 -1.45 21.56
C VAL A 274 -1.17 -2.25 20.81
N VAL A 275 -1.31 -3.58 20.78
CA VAL A 275 -0.37 -4.49 20.10
C VAL A 275 -0.29 -4.17 18.61
N ALA A 276 -1.43 -3.91 17.96
CA ALA A 276 -1.49 -3.52 16.56
C ALA A 276 -0.62 -2.28 16.27
N ILE A 277 -0.78 -1.19 17.03
CA ILE A 277 0.01 0.04 16.82
C ILE A 277 1.49 -0.20 17.13
N VAL A 278 1.79 -0.72 18.32
CA VAL A 278 3.18 -0.83 18.81
C VAL A 278 4.00 -1.74 17.91
N TRP A 279 3.45 -2.90 17.56
CA TRP A 279 4.14 -3.85 16.69
C TRP A 279 4.19 -3.32 15.25
N ARG A 280 3.15 -2.63 14.76
CA ARG A 280 3.21 -2.03 13.42
C ARG A 280 4.30 -0.97 13.30
N GLU A 281 4.49 -0.13 14.32
CA GLU A 281 5.60 0.83 14.35
C GLU A 281 6.95 0.10 14.48
N TRP A 282 7.04 -0.96 15.30
CA TRP A 282 8.23 -1.80 15.37
C TRP A 282 8.60 -2.44 14.02
N ILE A 283 7.63 -2.90 13.23
CA ILE A 283 7.88 -3.42 11.86
C ILE A 283 8.49 -2.31 11.00
N ALA A 284 7.94 -1.11 11.05
CA ALA A 284 8.43 -0.01 10.24
C ALA A 284 9.83 0.48 10.68
N LEU A 285 10.09 0.55 11.99
CA LEU A 285 11.40 0.88 12.55
C LEU A 285 12.43 -0.20 12.23
N SER A 286 12.08 -1.47 12.38
CA SER A 286 12.99 -2.59 12.06
C SER A 286 13.35 -2.63 10.57
N ALA A 287 12.40 -2.36 9.67
CA ALA A 287 12.69 -2.19 8.25
C ALA A 287 13.64 -1.02 7.97
N LYS A 288 13.40 0.14 8.61
CA LYS A 288 14.28 1.32 8.47
C LYS A 288 15.70 1.04 8.99
N LEU A 289 15.84 0.31 10.10
CA LEU A 289 17.13 -0.07 10.67
C LEU A 289 17.85 -1.12 9.82
N TYR A 290 17.11 -2.06 9.24
CA TYR A 290 17.64 -3.06 8.30
C TYR A 290 18.29 -2.37 7.08
N GLU A 291 17.59 -1.40 6.48
CA GLU A 291 18.12 -0.63 5.35
C GLU A 291 19.33 0.24 5.72
N GLN A 292 19.43 0.75 6.95
CA GLN A 292 20.57 1.59 7.34
C GLN A 292 21.85 0.80 7.64
N LYS A 293 21.73 -0.49 8.00
CA LYS A 293 22.87 -1.31 8.39
C LYS A 293 23.60 -1.95 7.21
N ARG A 294 22.99 -1.95 6.02
CA ARG A 294 23.51 -2.60 4.82
C ARG A 294 24.00 -1.57 3.80
N PRO A 295 24.99 -1.92 2.98
CA PRO A 295 25.43 -1.04 1.91
C PRO A 295 24.28 -0.80 0.92
N PRO A 296 24.12 0.43 0.40
CA PRO A 296 23.11 0.73 -0.61
C PRO A 296 23.39 -0.07 -1.89
N TYR A 297 22.37 -0.71 -2.43
CA TYR A 297 22.43 -1.49 -3.67
C TYR A 297 22.49 -0.58 -4.90
N PHE A 298 21.70 0.49 -4.88
CA PHE A 298 21.63 1.51 -5.92
C PHE A 298 22.65 2.64 -5.67
N THR A 299 23.92 2.27 -5.61
CA THR A 299 25.03 3.22 -5.48
C THR A 299 25.94 3.14 -6.69
N LYS A 300 26.79 4.15 -6.88
CA LYS A 300 27.88 4.12 -7.84
C LYS A 300 28.76 2.91 -7.57
N ARG A 301 29.08 2.16 -8.63
CA ARG A 301 30.01 1.02 -8.59
C ARG A 301 31.22 1.40 -9.43
N THR A 302 32.37 0.84 -9.12
CA THR A 302 33.59 0.98 -9.94
C THR A 302 33.49 0.20 -11.25
N ASN A 303 32.65 -0.83 -11.32
CA ASN A 303 32.52 -1.72 -12.47
C ASN A 303 31.09 -1.69 -13.03
N GLY A 304 30.67 -0.56 -13.57
CA GLY A 304 29.39 -0.44 -14.29
C GLY A 304 28.38 0.51 -13.66
N LEU A 305 27.37 0.86 -14.46
CA LEU A 305 26.35 1.84 -14.14
C LEU A 305 25.02 1.16 -13.74
N VAL A 306 24.53 1.40 -12.53
CA VAL A 306 23.31 0.75 -12.00
C VAL A 306 22.05 1.45 -12.50
N ILE A 307 21.12 0.69 -13.08
CA ILE A 307 19.83 1.21 -13.56
C ILE A 307 18.91 1.46 -12.36
N LEU A 308 18.57 2.73 -12.12
CA LEU A 308 17.64 3.14 -11.06
C LEU A 308 16.19 3.18 -11.55
N GLY A 309 15.97 3.46 -12.82
CA GLY A 309 14.64 3.52 -13.42
C GLY A 309 14.68 3.27 -14.92
N VAL A 310 13.56 2.76 -15.45
CA VAL A 310 13.35 2.57 -16.89
C VAL A 310 12.06 3.28 -17.26
N LEU A 311 12.14 4.20 -18.22
CA LEU A 311 10.98 4.93 -18.72
C LEU A 311 10.12 3.98 -19.57
N PRO A 312 8.79 3.96 -19.38
CA PRO A 312 7.90 3.11 -20.17
C PRO A 312 7.82 3.60 -21.61
N ASN A 313 7.68 2.66 -22.55
CA ASN A 313 7.61 2.90 -24.01
C ASN A 313 8.88 3.52 -24.64
N THR A 314 10.04 3.41 -23.98
CA THR A 314 11.34 3.80 -24.58
C THR A 314 12.11 2.58 -25.10
N PRO A 315 13.20 2.77 -25.86
CA PRO A 315 14.04 1.66 -26.32
C PRO A 315 14.52 0.75 -25.18
N ALA A 316 14.92 1.31 -24.03
CA ALA A 316 15.30 0.52 -22.85
C ALA A 316 14.18 -0.40 -22.35
N HIS A 317 12.93 0.06 -22.36
CA HIS A 317 11.77 -0.76 -22.03
C HIS A 317 11.52 -1.86 -23.07
N LYS A 318 11.71 -1.56 -24.36
CA LYS A 318 11.61 -2.56 -25.45
C LYS A 318 12.72 -3.63 -25.35
N MET A 319 13.89 -3.27 -24.84
CA MET A 319 15.03 -4.17 -24.57
C MET A 319 14.87 -5.01 -23.29
N ALA A 320 13.75 -4.87 -22.58
CA ALA A 320 13.48 -5.54 -21.30
C ALA A 320 14.56 -5.28 -20.22
N LEU A 321 15.20 -4.10 -20.26
CA LEU A 321 16.08 -3.67 -19.17
C LEU A 321 15.27 -3.48 -17.89
N SER A 322 15.86 -3.86 -16.77
CA SER A 322 15.19 -3.89 -15.47
C SER A 322 15.92 -3.03 -14.45
N VAL A 323 15.15 -2.44 -13.52
CA VAL A 323 15.72 -1.72 -12.37
C VAL A 323 16.60 -2.67 -11.56
N GLY A 324 17.78 -2.20 -11.16
CA GLY A 324 18.76 -2.99 -10.41
C GLY A 324 19.79 -3.71 -11.27
N GLU A 325 19.57 -3.85 -12.57
CA GLU A 325 20.59 -4.35 -13.50
C GLU A 325 21.78 -3.35 -13.62
N VAL A 326 22.97 -3.86 -13.93
CA VAL A 326 24.19 -3.04 -14.05
C VAL A 326 24.69 -3.07 -15.49
N ILE A 327 24.83 -1.91 -16.13
CA ILE A 327 25.42 -1.79 -17.46
C ILE A 327 26.93 -1.80 -17.31
N ALA A 328 27.58 -2.87 -17.76
CA ALA A 328 29.03 -3.02 -17.70
C ALA A 328 29.71 -2.40 -18.92
N LYS A 329 29.13 -2.58 -20.12
CA LYS A 329 29.67 -2.03 -21.37
C LYS A 329 28.59 -1.56 -22.34
N VAL A 330 28.95 -0.59 -23.16
CA VAL A 330 28.17 -0.09 -24.30
C VAL A 330 29.04 -0.23 -25.54
N ASN A 331 28.57 -0.98 -26.54
CA ASN A 331 29.29 -1.21 -27.80
C ASN A 331 30.73 -1.74 -27.63
N GLY A 332 30.97 -2.50 -26.55
CA GLY A 332 32.29 -3.04 -26.20
C GLY A 332 33.15 -2.14 -25.33
N THR A 333 32.75 -0.88 -25.11
CA THR A 333 33.44 0.08 -24.25
C THR A 333 32.90 -0.02 -22.82
N PRO A 334 33.75 -0.21 -21.79
CA PRO A 334 33.32 -0.19 -20.40
C PRO A 334 32.85 1.22 -20.00
N VAL A 335 31.79 1.29 -19.20
CA VAL A 335 31.18 2.56 -18.76
C VAL A 335 30.94 2.53 -17.26
N VAL A 336 31.24 3.63 -16.58
CA VAL A 336 31.08 3.76 -15.12
C VAL A 336 30.18 4.95 -14.78
N THR A 337 30.19 6.00 -15.60
CA THR A 337 29.40 7.22 -15.41
C THR A 337 28.28 7.37 -16.45
N GLU A 338 27.30 8.21 -16.15
CA GLU A 338 26.21 8.55 -17.07
C GLU A 338 26.75 9.25 -18.34
N ASP A 339 27.76 10.11 -18.18
CA ASP A 339 28.39 10.82 -19.30
C ASP A 339 29.17 9.86 -20.22
N GLU A 340 29.93 8.91 -19.66
CA GLU A 340 30.61 7.86 -20.42
C GLU A 340 29.63 6.97 -21.17
N PHE A 341 28.49 6.64 -20.54
CA PHE A 341 27.42 5.86 -21.14
C PHE A 341 26.89 6.53 -22.41
N TYR A 342 26.52 7.82 -22.33
CA TYR A 342 26.01 8.54 -23.49
C TYR A 342 27.09 8.82 -24.54
N ALA A 343 28.34 9.06 -24.12
CA ALA A 343 29.47 9.20 -25.04
C ALA A 343 29.71 7.91 -25.84
N ALA A 344 29.69 6.75 -25.19
CA ALA A 344 29.85 5.44 -25.84
C ALA A 344 28.65 5.08 -26.73
N LEU A 345 27.45 5.53 -26.38
CA LEU A 345 26.25 5.36 -27.21
C LEU A 345 26.36 6.16 -28.52
N GLN A 346 26.89 7.39 -28.46
CA GLN A 346 27.05 8.25 -29.63
C GLN A 346 28.09 7.76 -30.65
N GLN A 347 29.03 6.89 -30.24
CA GLN A 347 30.02 6.29 -31.14
C GLN A 347 29.37 5.42 -32.22
N ASN A 348 28.22 4.79 -31.93
CA ASN A 348 27.49 3.98 -32.90
C ASN A 348 26.00 4.36 -32.92
N ARG A 349 25.65 5.28 -33.83
CA ARG A 349 24.30 5.86 -33.92
C ARG A 349 23.23 4.90 -34.43
N ALA A 350 23.62 3.82 -35.13
CA ALA A 350 22.67 2.90 -35.77
C ALA A 350 22.35 1.68 -34.90
N PHE A 351 23.27 1.27 -34.02
CA PHE A 351 23.12 0.05 -33.24
C PHE A 351 23.65 0.22 -31.82
N CYS A 352 22.80 -0.09 -30.83
CA CYS A 352 23.18 -0.11 -29.43
C CYS A 352 23.25 -1.55 -28.93
N LYS A 353 24.44 -1.98 -28.52
CA LYS A 353 24.66 -3.26 -27.83
C LYS A 353 25.12 -3.00 -26.40
N LEU A 354 24.37 -3.49 -25.43
CA LEU A 354 24.65 -3.37 -24.01
C LEU A 354 25.06 -4.73 -23.43
N GLU A 355 26.12 -4.72 -22.64
CA GLU A 355 26.46 -5.82 -21.73
C GLU A 355 25.91 -5.48 -20.35
N VAL A 356 24.92 -6.24 -19.90
CA VAL A 356 24.17 -5.96 -18.68
C VAL A 356 24.35 -7.12 -17.71
N LEU A 357 24.61 -6.83 -16.44
CA LEU A 357 24.69 -7.80 -15.37
C LEU A 357 23.35 -7.84 -14.63
N ASN A 358 22.76 -9.03 -14.51
CA ASN A 358 21.57 -9.25 -13.72
C ASN A 358 21.88 -9.19 -12.21
N GLU A 359 20.86 -9.34 -11.36
CA GLU A 359 21.02 -9.41 -9.89
C GLU A 359 22.01 -10.48 -9.43
N ASN A 360 22.14 -11.58 -10.18
CA ASN A 360 23.06 -12.69 -9.91
C ASN A 360 24.48 -12.47 -10.46
N GLY A 361 24.75 -11.35 -11.16
CA GLY A 361 26.02 -11.10 -11.83
C GLY A 361 26.19 -11.82 -13.18
N GLU A 362 25.13 -12.47 -13.68
CA GLU A 362 25.12 -13.12 -14.99
C GLU A 362 25.05 -12.06 -16.10
N VAL A 363 25.87 -12.24 -17.14
CA VAL A 363 25.92 -11.33 -18.29
C VAL A 363 24.76 -11.63 -19.24
N ARG A 364 23.95 -10.60 -19.54
CA ARG A 364 22.94 -10.57 -20.58
C ARG A 364 23.29 -9.51 -21.62
N PHE A 365 23.26 -9.88 -22.88
CA PHE A 365 23.36 -8.92 -23.98
C PHE A 365 21.98 -8.38 -24.31
N ALA A 366 21.82 -7.06 -24.30
CA ALA A 366 20.62 -6.41 -24.78
C ALA A 366 20.97 -5.55 -25.98
N GLN A 367 20.18 -5.63 -27.05
CA GLN A 367 20.46 -4.90 -28.29
C GLN A 367 19.21 -4.29 -28.90
N THR A 368 19.38 -3.12 -29.51
CA THR A 368 18.31 -2.46 -30.28
C THR A 368 18.90 -1.61 -31.40
N ALA A 369 18.17 -1.49 -32.50
CA ALA A 369 18.47 -0.53 -33.54
C ALA A 369 17.94 0.84 -33.10
N LEU A 370 18.77 1.87 -33.17
CA LEU A 370 18.37 3.25 -32.90
C LEU A 370 17.92 3.88 -34.23
N PHE A 371 16.66 4.30 -34.30
CA PHE A 371 16.12 4.93 -35.51
C PHE A 371 16.30 6.45 -35.48
N GLU A 372 16.63 7.06 -36.62
CA GLU A 372 16.71 8.52 -36.77
C GLU A 372 15.37 9.17 -36.37
N GLY A 373 15.38 9.95 -35.29
CA GLY A 373 14.22 10.67 -34.75
C GLY A 373 13.69 10.14 -33.40
N GLU A 374 14.10 8.94 -32.95
CA GLU A 374 13.90 8.53 -31.55
C GLU A 374 14.85 9.36 -30.65
N HIS A 375 14.36 9.81 -29.47
CA HIS A 375 15.17 10.62 -28.55
C HIS A 375 16.50 9.92 -28.23
N HIS A 376 17.60 10.68 -28.21
CA HIS A 376 18.96 10.19 -27.91
C HIS A 376 19.09 9.51 -26.55
N GLU A 377 18.10 9.68 -25.68
CA GLU A 377 18.01 9.00 -24.40
C GLU A 377 17.27 7.66 -24.56
N LEU A 378 17.97 6.55 -24.30
CA LEU A 378 17.39 5.19 -24.24
C LEU A 378 16.22 5.08 -23.22
N GLY A 379 16.06 6.09 -22.37
CA GLY A 379 15.05 6.17 -21.32
C GLY A 379 15.46 5.44 -20.06
N LEU A 380 16.75 5.50 -19.72
CA LEU A 380 17.31 4.97 -18.49
C LEU A 380 17.52 6.11 -17.50
N LEU A 381 17.31 5.81 -16.22
CA LEU A 381 17.58 6.73 -15.12
C LEU A 381 18.68 6.15 -14.24
N PHE A 382 19.69 6.96 -13.97
CA PHE A 382 20.87 6.59 -13.21
C PHE A 382 21.01 7.41 -11.93
N VAL A 383 21.99 7.04 -11.10
CA VAL A 383 22.40 7.85 -9.96
C VAL A 383 23.36 8.94 -10.49
N ARG A 384 23.01 10.21 -10.30
CA ARG A 384 23.79 11.33 -10.81
C ARG A 384 25.20 11.43 -10.21
N ASP A 385 26.14 11.86 -11.04
CA ASP A 385 27.39 12.45 -10.59
C ASP A 385 27.15 13.90 -10.15
N GLU A 386 27.59 14.26 -8.94
CA GLU A 386 27.74 15.67 -8.60
C GLU A 386 29.00 16.12 -9.35
N GLY A 387 28.77 16.81 -10.48
CA GLY A 387 29.80 17.56 -11.21
C GLY A 387 29.93 18.95 -10.63
#